data_AF-A0A0F0E8K5-F1
#
_entry.id   AF-A0A0F0E8K5-F1
#
_cell.length_a   1.000
_cell.length_b   1.000
_cell.length_c   1.000
_cell.angle_alpha   90.00
_cell.angle_beta   90.00
_cell.angle_gamma   90.00
#
_symmetry.space_group_name_H-M   'P 1'
#
loop_
_entity.id
_entity.type
_entity.pdbx_description
1 polymer ?
#
loop_
_entity_poly.entity_id
_entity_poly.type
_entity_poly.pdbx_seq_one_letter_code
_entity_poly.pdbx_strand_id
1 'polypeptide(L)' 'MGRRYIDCRAFPSETNCSVAISADSDAELLEAAVQHAVSVHKHTDSPELRAQLQTLFQDGTPAVAPPKMAAA' A
#
# COMPACT_ATOMS: atom_id res chain seq x y z
N MET A 1 14.08 -1.30 -13.15
CA MET A 1 13.00 -1.79 -12.26
C MET A 1 11.71 -1.16 -12.77
N GLY A 2 10.63 -1.93 -12.85
CA GLY A 2 9.35 -1.44 -13.35
C GLY A 2 8.59 -0.69 -12.25
N ARG A 3 7.58 0.08 -12.65
CA ARG A 3 6.62 0.72 -11.75
C ARG A 3 6.01 -0.31 -10.79
N ARG A 4 5.88 0.05 -9.52
CA ARG A 4 5.23 -0.77 -8.49
C ARG A 4 4.17 0.00 -7.73
N TYR A 5 3.30 -0.71 -7.03
CA TYR A 5 2.22 -0.11 -6.27
C TYR A 5 1.80 -0.91 -5.03
N ILE A 6 1.15 -0.21 -4.10
CA ILE A 6 0.34 -0.78 -3.02
C ILE A 6 -1.09 -0.27 -3.22
N ASP A 7 -2.06 -1.17 -3.08
CA ASP A 7 -3.47 -0.83 -3.16
C ASP A 7 -4.15 -1.01 -1.80
N CYS A 8 -4.42 0.10 -1.10
CA CYS A 8 -5.06 0.06 0.21
C CYS A 8 -6.50 -0.46 0.14
N ARG A 9 -7.13 -0.45 -1.05
CA ARG A 9 -8.48 -0.97 -1.28
C ARG A 9 -8.56 -2.49 -1.15
N ALA A 10 -7.43 -3.18 -1.26
CA ALA A 10 -7.36 -4.64 -1.19
C ALA A 10 -7.53 -5.18 0.25
N PHE A 11 -7.40 -4.32 1.27
CA PHE A 11 -7.43 -4.73 2.67
C PHE A 11 -8.67 -4.17 3.37
N PRO A 12 -9.46 -5.00 4.09
CA PRO A 12 -10.54 -4.51 4.91
C PRO A 12 -9.94 -3.69 6.06
N SER A 13 -9.95 -2.37 5.91
CA SER A 13 -9.52 -1.43 6.94
C SER A 13 -10.72 -0.62 7.42
N GLU A 14 -10.75 -0.29 8.71
CA GLU A 14 -11.75 0.56 9.37
C GLU A 14 -11.95 1.91 8.64
N THR A 15 -10.91 2.41 7.96
CA THR A 15 -10.90 3.70 7.27
C THR A 15 -11.50 3.67 5.85
N ASN A 16 -11.88 2.50 5.32
CA ASN A 16 -12.38 2.33 3.94
C ASN A 16 -11.55 3.10 2.89
N CYS A 17 -10.22 2.97 2.98
CA CYS A 17 -9.30 3.76 2.16
C CYS A 17 -9.45 3.43 0.67
N SER A 18 -9.63 4.47 -0.15
CA SER A 18 -9.76 4.37 -1.62
C SER A 18 -8.44 4.59 -2.35
N VAL A 19 -7.34 4.74 -1.62
CA VAL A 19 -6.03 5.13 -2.17
C VAL A 19 -5.28 3.91 -2.69
N ALA A 20 -4.68 4.06 -3.86
CA ALA A 20 -3.60 3.21 -4.33
C ALA A 20 -2.38 4.10 -4.61
N ILE A 21 -1.21 3.68 -4.13
CA ILE A 21 0.04 4.45 -4.22
C ILE A 21 0.96 3.73 -5.19
N SER A 22 1.55 4.43 -6.14
CA SER A 22 2.51 3.85 -7.09
C SER A 22 3.77 4.70 -7.17
N ALA A 23 4.91 4.05 -7.37
CA ALA A 23 6.18 4.71 -7.61
C ALA A 23 7.06 3.89 -8.56
N ASP A 24 8.13 4.51 -9.07
CA ASP A 24 9.11 3.85 -9.95
C ASP A 24 10.24 3.15 -9.17
N SER A 25 10.32 3.37 -7.85
CA SER A 25 11.26 2.68 -6.97
C SER A 25 10.59 2.15 -5.70
N ASP A 26 11.13 1.03 -5.20
CA ASP A 26 10.63 0.38 -3.98
C ASP A 26 10.78 1.29 -2.74
N ALA A 27 11.86 2.08 -2.69
CA ALA A 27 12.11 3.01 -1.59
C ALA A 27 11.09 4.16 -1.57
N GLU A 28 10.81 4.79 -2.72
CA GLU A 28 9.79 5.85 -2.80
C GLU A 28 8.39 5.32 -2.47
N LEU A 29 8.06 4.13 -2.97
CA LEU A 29 6.78 3.48 -2.66
C LEU A 29 6.65 3.21 -1.15
N LEU A 30 7.71 2.67 -0.54
CA LEU A 30 7.71 2.35 0.89
C LEU A 30 7.49 3.61 1.74
N GLU A 31 8.26 4.67 1.48
CA GLU A 31 8.16 5.91 2.25
C GLU A 31 6.76 6.52 2.13
N ALA A 32 6.20 6.58 0.91
CA ALA A 32 4.85 7.10 0.70
C ALA A 32 3.78 6.24 1.40
N ALA A 33 3.90 4.91 1.35
CA ALA A 33 2.98 3.99 2.01
C ALA A 33 3.05 4.09 3.54
N VAL A 34 4.26 4.21 4.11
CA VAL A 34 4.46 4.42 5.56
C VAL A 34 3.82 5.73 6.00
N GLN A 35 4.06 6.83 5.29
CA GLN A 35 3.46 8.13 5.61
C GLN A 35 1.93 8.07 5.59
N HIS A 36 1.34 7.34 4.64
CA HIS A 36 -0.10 7.10 4.60
C HIS A 36 -0.59 6.27 5.78
N ALA A 37 0.06 5.13 6.07
CA ALA A 37 -0.29 4.25 7.19
C ALA A 37 -0.23 4.97 8.55
N VAL A 38 0.77 5.83 8.76
CA VAL A 38 0.90 6.60 10.01
C VAL A 38 -0.12 7.72 10.07
N SER A 39 -0.24 8.52 9.00
CA SER A 39 -1.07 9.74 9.04
C SER A 39 -2.56 9.43 9.02
N VAL A 40 -2.98 8.43 8.24
CA VAL A 40 -4.38 8.09 7.98
C VAL A 40 -4.84 6.92 8.85
N HIS A 41 -4.05 5.84 8.92
CA HIS A 41 -4.40 4.64 9.69
C HIS A 41 -3.88 4.67 11.13
N LYS A 42 -3.14 5.72 11.52
CA LYS A 42 -2.58 5.89 12.89
C LYS A 42 -1.68 4.74 13.32
N HIS A 43 -1.10 4.01 12.36
CA HIS A 43 -0.08 3.03 12.65
C HIS A 43 1.20 3.73 13.15
N THR A 44 2.02 3.00 13.90
CA THR A 44 3.35 3.49 14.28
C THR A 44 4.34 3.15 13.19
N ASP A 45 5.18 4.11 12.78
CA ASP A 45 6.32 3.80 11.91
C ASP A 45 7.30 2.89 12.65
N SER A 46 7.29 1.62 12.30
CA SER A 46 8.15 0.59 12.89
C SER A 46 8.80 -0.26 11.79
N PRO A 47 9.94 -0.91 12.07
CA PRO A 47 10.57 -1.84 11.14
C PRO A 47 9.62 -2.97 10.71
N GLU A 48 8.76 -3.44 11.62
CA GLU A 48 7.76 -4.47 11.34
C GLU A 48 6.69 -3.98 10.36
N LEU A 49 6.17 -2.75 10.54
CA LEU A 49 5.23 -2.15 9.59
C LEU A 49 5.87 -2.01 8.21
N ARG A 50 7.12 -1.52 8.16
CA ARG A 50 7.87 -1.36 6.90
C ARG A 50 8.11 -2.69 6.21
N ALA A 51 8.44 -3.75 6.95
CA ALA A 51 8.60 -5.09 6.40
C ALA A 51 7.27 -5.63 5.86
N GLN A 52 6.17 -5.42 6.60
CA GLN A 52 4.84 -5.83 6.16
C GLN A 52 4.39 -5.08 4.90
N LEU A 53 4.58 -3.77 4.80
CA LEU A 53 4.21 -3.00 3.61
C LEU A 53 4.98 -3.47 2.35
N GLN A 54 6.25 -3.84 2.49
CA GLN A 54 7.04 -4.37 1.38
C GLN A 54 6.48 -5.69 0.83
N THR A 55 5.82 -6.52 1.64
CA THR A 55 5.19 -7.76 1.14
C THR A 55 3.94 -7.49 0.32
N LEU A 56 3.40 -6.26 0.37
CA LEU A 56 2.20 -5.84 -0.37
C LEU A 56 2.53 -5.23 -1.73
N PHE A 57 3.81 -5.10 -2.10
CA PHE A 57 4.22 -4.49 -3.35
C PHE A 57 3.77 -5.35 -4.53
N GLN A 58 3.16 -4.71 -5.50
CA GLN A 58 2.72 -5.33 -6.74
C GLN A 58 3.35 -4.64 -7.94
N ASP A 59 3.70 -5.42 -8.94
CA ASP A 59 4.28 -4.92 -10.18
C ASP A 59 3.22 -4.27 -11.09
N GLY A 60 3.58 -3.15 -11.71
CA GLY A 60 2.74 -2.42 -12.66
C GLY A 60 1.98 -1.25 -12.05
N THR A 61 0.74 -1.09 -12.48
CA THR A 61 -0.15 0.02 -12.08
C THR A 61 -1.45 -0.58 -11.53
N PRO A 62 -2.02 -0.05 -10.44
CA PRO A 62 -3.30 -0.52 -9.91
C PRO A 62 -4.39 -0.38 -10.97
N ALA A 63 -5.35 -1.30 -10.96
CA ALA A 63 -6.54 -1.18 -11.79
C ALA A 63 -7.36 0.05 -11.38
N VAL A 64 -8.09 0.63 -12.35
CA VAL A 64 -9.03 1.74 -12.08
C VAL A 64 -10.12 1.27 -11.10
N ALA A 65 -10.66 0.08 -11.33
CA ALA A 65 -11.60 -0.55 -10.41
C ALA A 65 -10.87 -1.07 -9.16
N PRO A 66 -11.53 -1.07 -7.98
CA PRO A 66 -10.96 -1.70 -6.79
C PRO A 66 -10.70 -3.19 -7.05
N PRO A 67 -9.62 -3.76 -6.49
CA PRO A 67 -9.36 -5.19 -6.57
C PRO A 67 -10.53 -5.94 -5.95
N LYS A 68 -10.90 -7.07 -6.56
CA LYS A 68 -11.82 -8.00 -5.88
C LYS A 68 -11.11 -8.41 -4.60
N MET A 69 -11.75 -8.14 -3.45
CA MET A 69 -11.21 -8.52 -2.14
C MET A 69 -10.69 -9.96 -2.22
N ALA A 70 -9.43 -10.18 -1.84
CA ALA A 70 -8.93 -11.54 -1.69
C ALA A 70 -9.86 -12.22 -0.67
N ALA A 71 -10.57 -13.26 -1.10
CA ALA A 71 -11.40 -14.06 -0.21
C ALA A 71 -10.48 -14.60 0.89
N ALA A 72 -10.90 -14.40 2.14
CA ALA A 72 -10.21 -14.85 3.34
C ALA A 72 -10.00 -16.37 3.35
#